data_AF-A0AAN8F2Q5-F1
#
_entry.id   AF-A0AAN8F2Q5-F1
#
_cell.length_a   1.000
_cell.length_b   1.000
_cell.length_c   1.000
_cell.angle_alpha   90.00
_cell.angle_beta   90.00
_cell.angle_gamma   90.00
#
_symmetry.space_group_name_H-M   'P 1'
#
loop_
_entity.id
_entity.type
_entity.pdbx_description
1 polymer ?
#
loop_
_entity_poly.entity_id
_entity_poly.type
_entity_poly.pdbx_seq_one_letter_code
_entity_poly.pdbx_strand_id
1 'polypeptide(L)'
;ESAAPTRFLALDKPIPRRHFIQALELDIAPDAEMKLSYDPSWLAILRSTDGFTSISRSNTFLPSTHCEERSDFRPTESELAAIAELGDLTIPENFRQTAPPLKEDTPKARLAQSSPYYRNPQTAEFCSWLGISDLNKMLAERDRDTVAIAHYMMEKNCADTSEITIDDDDIFADGEDFAIDTRPMLGNFEDSCSSNITSDINETADSDGLLDFTPPKIIKKDATPASDGAIILKRRKVDISEDD
;
A
#
# COMPACT_ATOMS: atom_id res chain seq x y z
N GLU A 1 8.89 -25.38 17.16
CA GLU A 1 7.97 -24.22 17.21
C GLU A 1 6.64 -24.64 16.62
N SER A 2 5.52 -24.33 17.26
CA SER A 2 4.23 -24.40 16.57
C SER A 2 4.23 -23.32 15.49
N ALA A 3 3.65 -23.62 14.32
CA ALA A 3 3.52 -22.62 13.28
C ALA A 3 2.63 -21.49 13.80
N ALA A 4 3.08 -20.24 13.66
CA ALA A 4 2.27 -19.09 14.01
C ALA A 4 0.99 -19.08 13.16
N PRO A 5 -0.18 -18.81 13.74
CA PRO A 5 -1.44 -18.84 13.00
C PRO A 5 -1.55 -17.64 12.05
N THR A 6 -1.94 -17.90 10.80
CA THR A 6 -2.25 -16.84 9.83
C THR A 6 -3.69 -16.37 10.01
N ARG A 7 -3.89 -15.10 10.35
CA ARG A 7 -5.22 -14.48 10.48
C ARG A 7 -5.54 -13.67 9.24
N PHE A 8 -6.53 -14.13 8.47
CA PHE A 8 -6.96 -13.43 7.26
C PHE A 8 -7.87 -12.25 7.59
N LEU A 9 -7.58 -11.09 6.98
CA LEU A 9 -8.40 -9.90 7.06
C LEU A 9 -8.79 -9.47 5.63
N ALA A 10 -10.08 -9.24 5.41
CA ALA A 10 -10.61 -8.67 4.18
C ALA A 10 -11.28 -7.32 4.47
N LEU A 11 -10.86 -6.28 3.75
CA LEU A 11 -11.45 -4.93 3.81
C LEU A 11 -12.27 -4.67 2.54
N ASP A 12 -13.31 -3.86 2.65
CA ASP A 12 -14.18 -3.47 1.54
C ASP A 12 -13.71 -2.16 0.87
N LYS A 13 -14.31 -1.79 -0.25
CA LYS A 13 -14.01 -0.53 -0.94
C LYS A 13 -14.44 0.68 -0.10
N PRO A 14 -13.74 1.83 -0.23
CA PRO A 14 -14.06 3.08 0.48
C PRO A 14 -15.32 3.74 -0.11
N ILE A 15 -16.46 3.08 0.04
CA ILE A 15 -17.79 3.53 -0.39
C ILE A 15 -18.62 3.70 0.89
N PRO A 16 -19.58 4.65 0.92
CA PRO A 16 -20.44 4.82 2.08
C PRO A 16 -21.03 3.50 2.59
N ARG A 17 -21.05 3.35 3.93
CA ARG A 17 -21.64 2.23 4.66
C ARG A 17 -20.93 0.87 4.50
N ARG A 18 -19.66 0.86 4.07
CA ARG A 18 -18.83 -0.35 3.97
C ARG A 18 -17.65 -0.31 4.95
N HIS A 19 -17.18 -1.49 5.35
CA HIS A 19 -16.04 -1.65 6.27
C HIS A 19 -14.72 -1.63 5.48
N PHE A 20 -14.21 -0.43 5.19
CA PHE A 20 -12.99 -0.26 4.38
C PHE A 20 -11.72 0.00 5.21
N ILE A 21 -11.85 0.21 6.52
CA ILE A 21 -10.73 0.50 7.42
C ILE A 21 -10.81 -0.34 8.70
N GLN A 22 -9.65 -0.81 9.16
CA GLN A 22 -9.48 -1.46 10.45
C GLN A 22 -8.19 -0.98 11.10
N ALA A 23 -8.27 -0.60 12.37
CA ALA A 23 -7.10 -0.38 13.20
C ALA A 23 -6.70 -1.68 13.90
N LEU A 24 -5.40 -1.97 13.92
CA LEU A 24 -4.82 -3.10 14.65
C LEU A 24 -3.97 -2.53 15.78
N GLU A 25 -4.18 -3.05 16.99
CA GLU A 25 -3.33 -2.78 18.14
C GLU A 25 -2.31 -3.92 18.20
N LEU A 26 -1.03 -3.57 18.14
CA LEU A 26 0.09 -4.50 18.20
C LEU A 26 0.95 -4.14 19.41
N ASP A 27 1.33 -5.14 20.18
CA ASP A 27 2.26 -4.95 21.29
C ASP A 27 3.66 -4.75 20.73
N ILE A 28 4.24 -3.59 21.02
CA ILE A 28 5.56 -3.19 20.56
C ILE A 28 6.47 -3.09 21.77
N ALA A 29 7.72 -3.55 21.63
CA ALA A 29 8.72 -3.43 22.69
C ALA A 29 8.93 -1.94 23.04
N PRO A 30 9.11 -1.59 24.33
CA PRO A 30 9.21 -0.19 24.76
C PRO A 30 10.43 0.56 24.21
N ASP A 31 11.44 -0.17 23.76
CA ASP A 31 12.67 0.31 23.14
C ASP A 31 12.68 0.22 21.61
N ALA A 32 11.59 -0.25 20.99
CA ALA A 32 11.51 -0.36 19.54
C ALA A 32 11.48 1.03 18.90
N GLU A 33 12.33 1.20 17.89
CA GLU A 33 12.40 2.43 17.11
C GLU A 33 11.24 2.49 16.10
N MET A 34 10.43 3.55 16.16
CA MET A 34 9.29 3.76 15.25
C MET A 34 9.75 4.40 13.93
N LYS A 35 10.66 3.72 13.22
CA LYS A 35 11.15 4.17 11.91
C LYS A 35 10.92 3.11 10.84
N LEU A 36 10.75 3.58 9.61
CA LEU A 36 10.70 2.69 8.46
C LEU A 36 12.13 2.34 8.03
N SER A 37 12.39 1.06 7.85
CA SER A 37 13.67 0.53 7.37
C SER A 37 13.44 -0.47 6.24
N TYR A 38 14.44 -0.62 5.37
CA TYR A 38 14.43 -1.65 4.34
C TYR A 38 14.66 -3.04 4.96
N ASP A 39 13.90 -4.02 4.48
CA ASP A 39 14.12 -5.42 4.85
C ASP A 39 15.35 -5.99 4.12
N PRO A 40 16.35 -6.55 4.83
CA PRO A 40 17.57 -7.08 4.19
C PRO A 40 17.30 -8.22 3.20
N SER A 41 16.31 -9.07 3.50
CA SER A 41 15.97 -10.22 2.65
C SER A 41 15.35 -9.76 1.35
N TRP A 42 14.45 -8.78 1.42
CA TRP A 42 13.89 -8.08 0.27
C TRP A 42 15.02 -7.49 -0.59
N LEU A 43 16.00 -6.81 0.03
CA LEU A 43 17.08 -6.14 -0.73
C LEU A 43 17.97 -7.14 -1.46
N ALA A 44 18.28 -8.26 -0.80
CA ALA A 44 19.03 -9.36 -1.42
C ALA A 44 18.26 -9.97 -2.60
N ILE A 45 16.95 -10.20 -2.44
CA ILE A 45 16.09 -10.71 -3.54
C ILE A 45 16.14 -9.74 -4.72
N LEU A 46 16.00 -8.44 -4.48
CA LEU A 46 16.05 -7.46 -5.56
C LEU A 46 17.37 -7.42 -6.30
N ARG A 47 18.51 -7.44 -5.58
CA ARG A 47 19.82 -7.52 -6.25
C ARG A 47 19.96 -8.79 -7.06
N SER A 48 19.51 -9.93 -6.53
CA SER A 48 19.62 -11.22 -7.21
C SER A 48 18.72 -11.35 -8.45
N THR A 49 17.62 -10.59 -8.50
CA THR A 49 16.62 -10.62 -9.57
C THR A 49 16.73 -9.45 -10.55
N ASP A 50 17.70 -8.54 -10.36
CA ASP A 50 17.87 -7.35 -11.20
C ASP A 50 18.04 -7.68 -12.69
N GLY A 51 18.68 -8.82 -13.01
CA GLY A 51 18.87 -9.29 -14.38
C GLY A 51 17.58 -9.55 -15.15
N PHE A 52 16.43 -9.67 -14.48
CA PHE A 52 15.12 -9.82 -15.11
C PHE A 52 14.44 -8.49 -15.43
N THR A 53 14.97 -7.38 -14.93
CA THR A 53 14.45 -6.03 -15.20
C THR A 53 14.67 -5.67 -16.67
N SER A 54 13.59 -5.57 -17.45
CA SER A 54 13.65 -5.26 -18.88
C SER A 54 12.51 -4.33 -19.30
N ILE A 55 12.83 -3.41 -20.22
CA ILE A 55 11.86 -2.53 -20.89
C ILE A 55 11.32 -3.12 -22.21
N SER A 56 11.75 -4.33 -22.56
CA SER A 56 11.27 -5.00 -23.76
C SER A 56 9.80 -5.37 -23.61
N ARG A 57 9.05 -5.35 -24.72
CA ARG A 57 7.67 -5.88 -24.76
C ARG A 57 7.64 -7.40 -24.94
N SER A 58 8.80 -8.04 -25.10
CA SER A 58 8.92 -9.49 -25.20
C SER A 58 8.78 -10.12 -23.82
N ASN A 59 8.20 -11.31 -23.76
CA ASN A 59 8.16 -12.10 -22.54
C ASN A 59 9.59 -12.44 -22.08
N THR A 60 9.89 -12.19 -20.81
CA THR A 60 11.09 -12.70 -20.14
C THR A 60 10.74 -14.06 -19.54
N PHE A 61 11.48 -15.10 -19.92
CA PHE A 61 11.33 -16.42 -19.32
C PHE A 61 12.10 -16.45 -18.00
N LEU A 62 11.42 -16.77 -16.91
CA LEU A 62 12.07 -16.97 -15.63
C LEU A 62 12.74 -18.35 -15.58
N PRO A 63 13.89 -18.48 -14.90
CA PRO A 63 14.52 -19.77 -14.70
C PRO A 63 13.59 -20.71 -13.95
N SER A 64 13.47 -21.93 -14.45
CA SER A 64 12.69 -23.00 -13.84
C SER A 64 13.62 -24.05 -13.23
N THR A 65 13.08 -24.94 -12.41
CA THR A 65 13.83 -26.06 -11.80
C THR A 65 14.43 -27.02 -12.83
N HIS A 66 14.04 -26.91 -14.10
CA HIS A 66 14.56 -27.70 -15.22
C HIS A 66 15.66 -26.99 -16.01
N CYS A 67 16.03 -25.76 -15.62
CA CYS A 67 17.13 -25.00 -16.19
C CYS A 67 18.36 -25.06 -15.28
N GLU A 68 19.55 -24.94 -15.86
CA GLU A 68 20.83 -24.82 -15.11
C GLU A 68 20.95 -23.48 -14.36
N GLU A 69 20.10 -22.51 -14.68
CA GLU A 69 20.06 -21.20 -14.04
C GLU A 69 19.40 -21.27 -12.65
N ARG A 70 19.85 -20.40 -11.73
CA ARG A 70 19.29 -20.29 -10.37
C ARG A 70 17.79 -19.98 -10.44
N SER A 71 16.97 -20.88 -9.88
CA SER A 71 15.52 -20.72 -9.78
C SER A 71 15.02 -20.42 -8.36
N ASP A 72 15.86 -20.64 -7.34
CA ASP A 72 15.56 -20.33 -5.94
C ASP A 72 16.27 -19.04 -5.52
N PHE A 73 15.50 -17.97 -5.31
CA PHE A 73 15.99 -16.65 -4.93
C PHE A 73 15.89 -16.36 -3.43
N ARG A 74 15.72 -17.40 -2.59
CA ARG A 74 15.90 -17.22 -1.15
C ARG A 74 17.30 -16.64 -0.88
N PRO A 75 17.42 -15.54 -0.11
CA PRO A 75 18.70 -14.92 0.20
C PRO A 75 19.67 -15.92 0.84
N THR A 76 20.85 -16.03 0.27
CA THR A 76 21.96 -16.76 0.89
C THR A 76 22.64 -15.90 1.95
N GLU A 77 23.36 -16.53 2.88
CA GLU A 77 24.11 -15.81 3.93
C GLU A 77 25.12 -14.81 3.32
N SER A 78 25.75 -15.17 2.20
CA SER A 78 26.66 -14.31 1.46
C SER A 78 25.96 -13.06 0.89
N GLU A 79 24.73 -13.21 0.40
CA GLU A 79 23.96 -12.07 -0.14
C GLU A 79 23.48 -11.16 0.99
N LEU A 80 23.04 -11.72 2.11
CA LEU A 80 22.67 -10.96 3.30
C LEU A 80 23.87 -10.20 3.88
N ALA A 81 25.06 -10.81 3.90
CA ALA A 81 26.29 -10.14 4.30
C ALA A 81 26.62 -8.96 3.38
N ALA A 82 26.49 -9.14 2.06
CA ALA A 82 26.67 -8.06 1.10
C ALA A 82 25.63 -6.92 1.25
N ILE A 83 24.43 -7.22 1.73
CA ILE A 83 23.45 -6.19 2.09
C ILE A 83 23.82 -5.49 3.40
N ALA A 84 24.31 -6.22 4.40
CA ALA A 84 24.77 -5.63 5.65
C ALA A 84 25.96 -4.67 5.46
N GLU A 85 26.80 -4.91 4.45
CA GLU A 85 27.89 -4.00 4.06
C GLU A 85 27.41 -2.66 3.46
N LEU A 86 26.15 -2.55 3.02
CA LEU A 86 25.58 -1.28 2.51
C LEU A 86 25.38 -0.24 3.64
N GLY A 87 25.42 -0.67 4.90
CA GLY A 87 25.34 0.20 6.07
C GLY A 87 23.92 0.39 6.58
N ASP A 88 23.54 1.65 6.83
CA ASP A 88 22.23 2.00 7.40
C ASP A 88 21.10 1.69 6.41
N LEU A 89 20.14 0.89 6.85
CA LEU A 89 18.96 0.49 6.09
C LEU A 89 17.73 1.34 6.42
N THR A 90 17.88 2.38 7.24
CA THR A 90 16.81 3.33 7.54
C THR A 90 16.38 4.05 6.27
N ILE A 91 15.06 4.17 6.04
CA ILE A 91 14.53 4.89 4.88
C ILE A 91 14.81 6.40 5.06
N PRO A 92 15.50 7.06 4.12
CA PRO A 92 15.81 8.47 4.24
C PRO A 92 14.56 9.36 4.08
N GLU A 93 14.48 10.44 4.85
CA GLU A 93 13.43 11.47 4.77
C GLU A 93 13.73 12.49 3.65
N ASN A 94 13.95 12.00 2.42
CA ASN A 94 14.33 12.80 1.25
C ASN A 94 13.18 13.02 0.27
N PHE A 95 11.93 12.99 0.74
CA PHE A 95 10.77 13.16 -0.12
C PHE A 95 10.77 14.53 -0.81
N ARG A 96 10.44 14.55 -2.10
CA ARG A 96 10.32 15.78 -2.89
C ARG A 96 9.07 15.72 -3.75
N GLN A 97 8.38 16.85 -3.84
CA GLN A 97 7.23 16.97 -4.71
C GLN A 97 7.66 16.93 -6.19
N THR A 98 7.28 15.86 -6.88
CA THR A 98 7.65 15.64 -8.29
C THR A 98 6.60 16.16 -9.25
N ALA A 99 5.31 16.04 -8.91
CA ALA A 99 4.20 16.52 -9.71
C ALA A 99 3.59 17.79 -9.09
N PRO A 100 3.08 18.73 -9.92
CA PRO A 100 2.39 19.91 -9.41
C PRO A 100 1.13 19.51 -8.65
N PRO A 101 0.76 20.25 -7.59
CA PRO A 101 -0.46 19.96 -6.84
C PRO A 101 -1.69 20.32 -7.67
N LEU A 102 -2.79 19.61 -7.44
CA LEU A 102 -4.08 20.01 -7.98
C LEU A 102 -4.53 21.28 -7.25
N LYS A 103 -4.62 22.41 -7.99
CA LYS A 103 -5.01 23.71 -7.40
C LYS A 103 -6.50 23.83 -7.13
N GLU A 104 -7.34 23.33 -8.03
CA GLU A 104 -8.80 23.44 -7.96
C GLU A 104 -9.48 22.17 -8.49
N ASP A 105 -10.44 21.64 -7.72
CA ASP A 105 -11.25 20.49 -8.13
C ASP A 105 -12.47 20.94 -8.96
N THR A 106 -12.22 21.27 -10.23
CA THR A 106 -13.26 21.65 -11.19
C THR A 106 -13.66 20.48 -12.10
N PRO A 107 -14.89 20.45 -12.66
CA PRO A 107 -15.28 19.42 -13.63
C PRO A 107 -14.32 19.32 -14.83
N LYS A 108 -13.76 20.46 -15.26
CA LYS A 108 -12.76 20.52 -16.34
C LYS A 108 -11.42 19.90 -15.92
N ALA A 109 -10.98 20.13 -14.68
CA ALA A 109 -9.77 19.51 -14.14
C ALA A 109 -9.92 17.99 -14.02
N ARG A 110 -11.11 17.49 -13.66
CA ARG A 110 -11.42 16.05 -13.62
C ARG A 110 -11.44 15.39 -15.01
N LEU A 111 -11.66 16.18 -16.07
CA LEU A 111 -11.61 15.75 -17.47
C LEU A 111 -10.25 16.02 -18.13
N ALA A 112 -9.25 16.48 -17.37
CA ALA A 112 -7.94 16.78 -17.91
C ALA A 112 -7.26 15.50 -18.44
N GLN A 113 -6.40 15.69 -19.45
CA GLN A 113 -5.55 14.62 -19.95
C GLN A 113 -4.65 14.09 -18.83
N SER A 114 -4.21 12.84 -18.98
CA SER A 114 -3.26 12.23 -18.04
C SER A 114 -2.05 13.13 -17.85
N SER A 115 -1.64 13.31 -16.59
CA SER A 115 -0.43 14.06 -16.28
C SER A 115 0.78 13.41 -16.97
N PRO A 116 1.76 14.22 -17.42
CA PRO A 116 3.01 13.69 -17.92
C PRO A 116 3.75 12.94 -16.81
N TYR A 117 4.68 12.09 -17.19
CA TYR A 117 5.46 11.33 -16.23
C TYR A 117 6.49 12.24 -15.55
N TYR A 118 6.51 12.27 -14.22
CA TYR A 118 7.51 12.97 -13.43
C TYR A 118 8.42 11.95 -12.74
N ARG A 119 9.70 11.96 -13.09
CA ARG A 119 10.68 11.03 -12.55
C ARG A 119 10.89 11.26 -11.04
N ASN A 120 10.75 10.21 -10.24
CA ASN A 120 11.00 10.28 -8.80
C ASN A 120 12.51 10.24 -8.49
N PRO A 121 13.09 11.29 -7.86
CA PRO A 121 14.50 11.28 -7.47
C PRO A 121 14.81 10.22 -6.41
N GLN A 122 13.90 9.94 -5.48
CA GLN A 122 14.11 8.96 -4.42
C GLN A 122 14.27 7.55 -4.99
N THR A 123 13.50 7.19 -6.02
CA THR A 123 13.64 5.91 -6.72
C THR A 123 14.99 5.82 -7.43
N ALA A 124 15.46 6.90 -8.05
CA ALA A 124 16.75 6.92 -8.74
C ALA A 124 17.93 6.79 -7.76
N GLU A 125 17.86 7.48 -6.61
CA GLU A 125 18.84 7.37 -5.53
C GLU A 125 18.85 5.95 -4.94
N PHE A 126 17.67 5.37 -4.69
CA PHE A 126 17.54 4.01 -4.21
C PHE A 126 18.17 2.98 -5.16
N CYS A 127 17.83 3.03 -6.46
CA CYS A 127 18.40 2.12 -7.45
C CYS A 127 19.93 2.26 -7.55
N SER A 128 20.44 3.50 -7.49
CA SER A 128 21.88 3.76 -7.49
C SER A 128 22.59 3.27 -6.23
N TRP A 129 21.96 3.43 -5.06
CA TRP A 129 22.50 2.99 -3.77
C TRP A 129 22.56 1.47 -3.68
N LEU A 130 21.48 0.78 -4.07
CA LEU A 130 21.42 -0.68 -4.07
C LEU A 130 22.23 -1.32 -5.22
N GLY A 131 22.55 -0.53 -6.25
CA GLY A 131 23.29 -0.97 -7.43
C GLY A 131 22.46 -1.83 -8.38
N ILE A 132 21.17 -1.51 -8.53
CA ILE A 132 20.22 -2.20 -9.41
C ILE A 132 19.81 -1.31 -10.59
N SER A 133 19.24 -1.93 -11.61
CA SER A 133 18.76 -1.28 -12.82
C SER A 133 17.55 -0.39 -12.51
N ASP A 134 17.61 0.87 -12.93
CA ASP A 134 16.51 1.81 -12.78
C ASP A 134 15.56 1.72 -13.99
N LEU A 135 14.47 0.97 -13.82
CA LEU A 135 13.44 0.80 -14.84
C LEU A 135 12.83 2.13 -15.28
N ASN A 136 12.59 3.05 -14.34
CA ASN A 136 12.04 4.36 -14.62
C ASN A 136 13.00 5.20 -15.47
N LYS A 137 14.32 5.00 -15.31
CA LYS A 137 15.36 5.63 -16.16
C LYS A 137 15.33 5.09 -17.56
N MET A 138 15.32 3.77 -17.69
CA MET A 138 15.29 3.11 -18.98
C MET A 138 14.02 3.50 -19.77
N LEU A 139 12.88 3.63 -19.09
CA LEU A 139 11.63 4.10 -19.70
C LEU A 139 11.70 5.59 -20.11
N ALA A 140 12.20 6.45 -19.21
CA ALA A 140 12.36 7.87 -19.48
C ALA A 140 13.32 8.16 -20.66
N GLU A 141 14.38 7.36 -20.80
CA GLU A 141 15.34 7.49 -21.90
C GLU A 141 14.77 7.02 -23.24
N ARG A 142 13.86 6.04 -23.21
CA ARG A 142 13.18 5.52 -24.41
C ARG A 142 12.18 6.52 -24.99
N ASP A 143 11.44 7.23 -24.13
CA ASP A 143 10.42 8.19 -24.56
C ASP A 143 10.57 9.53 -23.82
N ARG A 144 11.61 10.27 -24.20
CA ARG A 144 11.99 11.54 -23.54
C ARG A 144 10.90 12.61 -23.63
N ASP A 145 10.04 12.55 -24.63
CA ASP A 145 9.00 13.57 -24.85
C ASP A 145 7.83 13.42 -23.85
N THR A 146 7.71 12.27 -23.19
CA THR A 146 6.66 12.00 -22.18
C THR A 146 7.06 12.39 -20.75
N VAL A 147 8.33 12.73 -20.54
CA VAL A 147 8.88 13.01 -19.21
C VAL A 147 8.88 14.51 -18.97
N ALA A 148 8.07 14.95 -18.00
CA ALA A 148 8.04 16.33 -17.58
C ALA A 148 9.15 16.64 -16.54
N ILE A 149 9.46 17.92 -16.44
CA ILE A 149 10.39 18.43 -15.43
C ILE A 149 9.70 18.40 -14.07
N ALA A 150 10.35 17.80 -13.08
CA ALA A 150 9.81 17.66 -11.74
C ALA A 150 9.55 19.02 -11.07
N HIS A 151 8.47 19.09 -10.30
CA HIS A 151 7.98 20.31 -9.67
C HIS A 151 9.03 20.99 -8.78
N TYR A 152 9.70 20.24 -7.92
CA TYR A 152 10.78 20.74 -7.06
C TYR A 152 11.95 21.40 -7.81
N MET A 153 12.12 21.14 -9.12
CA MET A 153 13.15 21.79 -9.94
C MET A 153 12.72 23.17 -10.44
N MET A 154 11.41 23.43 -10.50
CA MET A 154 10.83 24.70 -10.96
C MET A 154 10.64 25.71 -9.80
N GLU A 155 10.48 25.23 -8.57
CA GLU A 155 10.05 26.01 -7.40
C GLU A 155 11.09 26.95 -6.77
N LYS A 156 12.27 27.16 -7.37
CA LYS A 156 13.23 28.15 -6.84
C LYS A 156 12.72 29.61 -6.79
N ASN A 157 11.47 29.89 -7.21
CA ASN A 157 10.87 31.24 -7.21
C ASN A 157 9.53 31.39 -6.47
N CYS A 158 8.94 30.35 -5.87
CA CYS A 158 7.64 30.47 -5.20
C CYS A 158 7.57 29.60 -3.94
N ALA A 159 8.37 29.91 -2.92
CA ALA A 159 8.15 29.34 -1.60
C ALA A 159 6.89 29.97 -1.00
N ASP A 160 5.74 29.31 -1.16
CA ASP A 160 4.59 29.56 -0.31
C ASP A 160 4.85 28.83 1.01
N THR A 161 5.23 29.59 2.03
CA THR A 161 5.66 29.08 3.35
C THR A 161 4.48 28.92 4.31
N SER A 162 3.24 28.82 3.81
CA SER A 162 2.09 28.48 4.64
C SER A 162 2.09 26.98 4.95
N GLU A 163 3.01 26.58 5.81
CA GLU A 163 2.96 25.31 6.51
C GLU A 163 1.65 25.24 7.31
N ILE A 164 0.89 24.17 7.14
CA ILE A 164 -0.27 23.91 7.99
C ILE A 164 0.30 23.50 9.35
N THR A 165 0.27 24.41 10.33
CA THR A 165 0.58 24.07 11.72
C THR A 165 -0.51 23.16 12.24
N ILE A 166 -0.22 21.86 12.25
CA ILE A 166 -0.99 20.91 13.04
C ILE A 166 -0.48 21.10 14.47
N ASP A 167 -1.26 21.81 15.29
CA ASP A 167 -0.96 21.89 16.73
C ASP A 167 -1.08 20.47 17.31
N ASP A 168 0.06 19.83 17.52
CA ASP A 168 0.18 18.44 17.98
C ASP A 168 -0.41 18.20 19.39
N ASP A 169 -0.73 19.26 20.14
CA ASP A 169 -1.06 19.16 21.56
C ASP A 169 -2.56 19.06 21.89
N ASP A 170 -3.49 19.32 20.93
CA ASP A 170 -4.92 19.42 21.25
C ASP A 170 -5.86 18.50 20.44
N ILE A 171 -5.39 17.78 19.41
CA ILE A 171 -6.27 16.94 18.56
C ILE A 171 -6.71 15.63 19.23
N PHE A 172 -5.98 15.13 20.23
CA PHE A 172 -6.24 13.81 20.84
C PHE A 172 -6.68 13.87 22.31
N ALA A 173 -6.84 15.08 22.88
CA ALA A 173 -7.02 15.25 24.32
C ALA A 173 -8.48 15.11 24.80
N ASP A 174 -9.48 15.24 23.93
CA ASP A 174 -10.90 15.27 24.32
C ASP A 174 -11.64 13.93 24.20
N GLY A 175 -11.00 12.90 23.61
CA GLY A 175 -11.63 11.59 23.44
C GLY A 175 -12.80 11.61 22.45
N GLU A 176 -12.90 12.65 21.61
CA GLU A 176 -13.90 12.74 20.56
C GLU A 176 -13.46 11.93 19.32
N ASP A 177 -14.41 11.21 18.74
CA ASP A 177 -14.17 10.34 17.58
C ASP A 177 -13.88 11.18 16.32
N PHE A 178 -12.90 10.74 15.52
CA PHE A 178 -12.54 11.36 14.24
C PHE A 178 -13.72 11.34 13.25
N ALA A 179 -14.24 12.53 12.90
CA ALA A 179 -15.36 12.67 11.97
C ALA A 179 -14.86 12.93 10.54
N ILE A 180 -15.02 11.97 9.65
CA ILE A 180 -14.86 12.18 8.20
C ILE A 180 -16.19 12.73 7.67
N ASP A 181 -16.16 13.92 7.08
CA ASP A 181 -17.33 14.49 6.40
C ASP A 181 -17.68 13.62 5.18
N THR A 182 -18.85 12.98 5.23
CA THR A 182 -19.35 12.09 4.16
C THR A 182 -20.48 12.73 3.37
N ARG A 183 -20.67 14.05 3.45
CA ARG A 183 -21.67 14.75 2.62
C ARG A 183 -21.44 14.38 1.15
N PRO A 184 -22.40 13.69 0.51
CA PRO A 184 -22.26 13.35 -0.89
C PRO A 184 -22.29 14.64 -1.69
N MET A 185 -21.24 14.89 -2.49
CA MET A 185 -21.33 15.86 -3.59
C MET A 185 -22.47 15.41 -4.50
N LEU A 186 -23.44 16.31 -4.71
CA LEU A 186 -24.65 16.07 -5.51
C LEU A 186 -24.25 15.91 -6.99
N GLY A 187 -23.79 14.72 -7.37
CA GLY A 187 -23.43 14.38 -8.74
C GLY A 187 -23.78 12.92 -9.02
N ASN A 188 -24.65 12.69 -10.02
CA ASN A 188 -25.01 11.35 -10.49
C ASN A 188 -23.76 10.63 -11.01
N PHE A 189 -23.30 9.61 -10.29
CA PHE A 189 -22.36 8.62 -10.80
C PHE A 189 -23.15 7.39 -11.27
N GLU A 190 -23.54 7.38 -12.54
CA GLU A 190 -23.89 6.13 -13.22
C GLU A 190 -22.62 5.59 -13.87
N ASP A 191 -21.93 4.68 -13.20
CA ASP A 191 -21.03 3.76 -13.90
C ASP A 191 -20.89 2.46 -13.10
N SER A 192 -21.78 1.51 -13.37
CA SER A 192 -21.69 0.13 -12.91
C SER A 192 -22.54 -0.76 -13.80
N CYS A 193 -21.92 -1.28 -14.87
CA CYS A 193 -22.40 -2.48 -15.54
C CYS A 193 -21.44 -3.61 -15.22
N SER A 194 -21.80 -4.44 -14.23
CA SER A 194 -21.16 -5.74 -14.00
C SER A 194 -21.59 -6.70 -15.11
N SER A 195 -20.63 -7.23 -15.85
CA SER A 195 -20.84 -8.32 -16.80
C SER A 195 -21.21 -9.60 -16.05
N ASN A 196 -22.39 -10.15 -16.38
CA ASN A 196 -22.83 -11.46 -15.91
C ASN A 196 -21.90 -12.56 -16.44
N ILE A 197 -21.19 -13.24 -15.55
CA ILE A 197 -20.51 -14.51 -15.84
C ILE A 197 -21.31 -15.60 -15.11
N THR A 198 -22.08 -16.37 -15.88
CA THR A 198 -22.62 -17.67 -15.46
C THR A 198 -21.50 -18.70 -15.50
N SER A 199 -21.18 -19.32 -14.37
CA SER A 199 -20.31 -20.49 -14.31
C SER A 199 -21.14 -21.70 -13.87
N ASP A 200 -21.43 -22.59 -14.83
CA ASP A 200 -21.81 -23.97 -14.55
C ASP A 200 -20.62 -24.68 -13.89
N ILE A 201 -20.81 -25.23 -12.69
CA ILE A 201 -19.81 -26.09 -12.04
C ILE A 201 -20.51 -27.41 -11.69
N ASN A 202 -20.05 -28.47 -12.34
CA ASN A 202 -20.41 -29.86 -12.05
C ASN A 202 -19.83 -30.28 -10.70
N GLU A 203 -20.66 -30.97 -9.91
CA GLU A 203 -20.32 -31.62 -8.65
C GLU A 203 -19.29 -32.74 -8.83
N THR A 204 -18.25 -32.74 -8.00
CA THR A 204 -17.64 -33.98 -7.50
C THR A 204 -17.36 -33.80 -6.02
N ALA A 205 -18.04 -34.62 -5.22
CA ALA A 205 -17.98 -34.65 -3.76
C ALA A 205 -16.58 -35.07 -3.27
N ASP A 206 -16.04 -34.32 -2.32
CA ASP A 206 -15.03 -34.81 -1.39
C ASP A 206 -15.30 -34.23 0.00
N SER A 207 -14.98 -35.01 1.03
CA SER A 207 -15.55 -34.94 2.39
C SER A 207 -15.42 -33.57 3.08
N ASP A 208 -16.57 -33.01 3.46
CA ASP A 208 -16.73 -31.71 4.09
C ASP A 208 -16.28 -31.74 5.58
N GLY A 209 -15.08 -31.22 5.86
CA GLY A 209 -14.50 -31.10 7.21
C GLY A 209 -15.07 -29.96 8.04
N LEU A 210 -16.24 -29.41 7.67
CA LEU A 210 -16.84 -28.22 8.27
C LEU A 210 -18.05 -28.50 9.18
N LEU A 211 -18.32 -29.78 9.50
CA LEU A 211 -19.51 -30.17 10.26
C LEU A 211 -19.53 -29.67 11.72
N ASP A 212 -18.39 -29.25 12.26
CA ASP A 212 -18.28 -28.76 13.65
C ASP A 212 -18.10 -27.23 13.77
N PHE A 213 -18.16 -26.48 12.66
CA PHE A 213 -18.09 -25.02 12.74
C PHE A 213 -19.43 -24.44 13.22
N THR A 214 -19.47 -24.04 14.49
CA THR A 214 -20.58 -23.24 15.03
C THR A 214 -20.20 -21.76 14.96
N PRO A 215 -20.75 -20.98 14.01
CA PRO A 215 -20.45 -19.55 13.91
C PRO A 215 -20.87 -18.82 15.19
N PRO A 216 -20.07 -17.86 15.68
CA PRO A 216 -20.42 -17.08 16.87
C PRO A 216 -21.77 -16.40 16.71
N LYS A 217 -22.66 -16.56 17.69
CA LYS A 217 -23.99 -15.93 17.69
C LYS A 217 -23.82 -14.42 17.83
N ILE A 218 -24.17 -13.69 16.77
CA ILE A 218 -24.21 -12.22 16.75
C ILE A 218 -25.37 -11.76 17.64
N ILE A 219 -25.06 -11.31 18.87
CA ILE A 219 -26.04 -10.63 19.72
C ILE A 219 -26.22 -9.21 19.17
N LYS A 220 -27.34 -8.96 18.51
CA LYS A 220 -27.78 -7.59 18.22
C LYS A 220 -28.17 -6.94 19.54
N LYS A 221 -27.35 -6.01 20.03
CA LYS A 221 -27.74 -5.11 21.11
C LYS A 221 -28.76 -4.11 20.53
N ASP A 222 -29.94 -4.03 21.14
CA ASP A 222 -31.03 -3.17 20.69
C ASP A 222 -30.56 -1.72 20.52
N ALA A 223 -30.87 -1.17 19.34
CA ALA A 223 -30.49 0.17 18.96
C ALA A 223 -31.30 1.20 19.74
N THR A 224 -30.62 2.06 20.50
CA THR A 224 -31.17 3.37 20.89
C THR A 224 -31.14 4.26 19.66
N PRO A 225 -32.23 4.98 19.30
CA PRO A 225 -32.24 5.81 18.12
C PRO A 225 -31.41 7.06 18.39
N ALA A 226 -30.28 7.22 17.70
CA ALA A 226 -29.52 8.46 17.67
C ALA A 226 -29.62 9.06 16.28
N SER A 227 -30.01 10.34 16.25
CA SER A 227 -30.27 11.17 15.09
C SER A 227 -29.01 11.46 14.27
N ASP A 228 -29.21 11.50 12.96
CA ASP A 228 -28.43 12.12 11.89
C ASP A 228 -26.90 11.96 11.87
N GLY A 229 -26.46 11.19 10.86
CA GLY A 229 -25.29 11.53 10.05
C GLY A 229 -23.93 10.94 10.42
N ALA A 230 -23.73 10.40 11.63
CA ALA A 230 -22.43 9.86 12.04
C ALA A 230 -22.40 8.32 12.01
N ILE A 231 -21.42 7.73 11.31
CA ILE A 231 -21.09 6.31 11.45
C ILE A 231 -20.09 6.19 12.60
N ILE A 232 -20.51 5.59 13.72
CA ILE A 232 -19.63 5.27 14.84
C ILE A 232 -18.78 4.06 14.45
N LEU A 233 -17.47 4.25 14.26
CA LEU A 233 -16.51 3.16 14.06
C LEU A 233 -16.23 2.50 15.41
N LYS A 234 -16.88 1.36 15.67
CA LYS A 234 -16.64 0.61 16.89
C LYS A 234 -15.22 0.05 16.89
N ARG A 235 -14.37 0.56 17.80
CA ARG A 235 -13.13 -0.10 18.21
C ARG A 235 -13.47 -1.52 18.65
N ARG A 236 -13.00 -2.52 17.91
CA ARG A 236 -13.11 -3.92 18.33
C ARG A 236 -11.77 -4.29 18.93
N LYS A 237 -11.71 -4.31 20.26
CA LYS A 237 -10.63 -4.97 20.99
C LYS A 237 -10.75 -6.45 20.68
N VAL A 238 -9.81 -6.98 19.93
CA VAL A 238 -9.68 -8.42 19.74
C VAL A 238 -8.83 -8.88 20.91
N ASP A 239 -9.47 -9.31 21.99
CA ASP A 239 -8.74 -9.95 23.08
C ASP A 239 -8.11 -11.24 22.51
N ILE A 240 -6.79 -11.29 22.52
CA ILE A 240 -6.00 -12.47 22.15
C ILE A 240 -6.04 -13.38 23.37
N SER A 241 -6.81 -14.46 23.31
CA SER A 241 -6.68 -15.55 24.30
C SER A 241 -5.38 -16.30 24.00
N GLU A 242 -4.55 -16.48 25.01
CA GLU A 242 -3.25 -17.17 24.90
C GLU A 242 -3.37 -18.69 24.69
N ASP A 243 -4.59 -19.24 24.76
CA ASP A 243 -4.86 -20.67 24.57
C ASP A 243 -5.89 -20.85 23.43
N ASP A 244 -5.40 -21.27 22.26
CA ASP A 244 -6.05 -22.18 21.29
C ASP A 244 -5.08 -22.58 20.16
#